data_AF-A0A960P5E7-F1
#
_entry.id   AF-A0A960P5E7-F1
#
_cell.length_a   1.000
_cell.length_b   1.000
_cell.length_c   1.000
_cell.angle_alpha   90.00
_cell.angle_beta   90.00
_cell.angle_gamma   90.00
#
_symmetry.space_group_name_H-M   'P 1'
#
loop_
_entity.id
_entity.type
_entity.pdbx_description
1 polymer ?
#
loop_
_entity_poly.entity_id
_entity_poly.type
_entity_poly.pdbx_seq_one_letter_code
_entity_poly.pdbx_strand_id
1 'polypeptide(L)'
;IIFIWTPPHFWALAIRYREDYAAADVPMLPAVETLRHTAVQILVYTVVLWATTLVLAPVADLGTIYVVSAVVLGGIFTAMAAALLRRPAPPLAMRLFTYSITYLTLLWAAMAVDVLVEHGL
;
A
#
# COMPACT_ATOMS: atom_id res chain seq x y z
N ILE A 1 -7.96 0.93 -6.97
CA ILE A 1 -6.56 1.03 -6.46
C ILE A 1 -6.43 2.14 -5.41
N ILE A 2 -6.55 3.42 -5.76
CA ILE A 2 -6.35 4.56 -4.82
C ILE A 2 -7.12 4.40 -3.52
N PHE A 3 -8.43 4.16 -3.59
CA PHE A 3 -9.28 4.02 -2.41
C PHE A 3 -8.79 2.95 -1.42
N ILE A 4 -8.32 1.81 -1.92
CA ILE A 4 -7.85 0.68 -1.08
C ILE A 4 -6.42 0.93 -0.59
N TRP A 5 -5.63 1.69 -1.35
CA TRP A 5 -4.28 2.13 -0.98
C TRP A 5 -4.28 3.20 0.11
N THR A 6 -5.33 4.03 0.17
CA THR A 6 -5.45 5.15 1.10
C THR A 6 -5.35 4.73 2.58
N PRO A 7 -6.09 3.72 3.08
CA PRO A 7 -5.98 3.26 4.46
C PRO A 7 -4.57 2.78 4.88
N PRO A 8 -3.91 1.82 4.19
CA PRO A 8 -2.59 1.35 4.61
C PRO A 8 -1.53 2.45 4.52
N HIS A 9 -1.65 3.39 3.57
CA HIS A 9 -0.79 4.56 3.48
C HIS A 9 -0.98 5.51 4.68
N PHE A 10 -2.20 5.97 4.94
CA PHE A 10 -2.44 6.92 6.02
C PHE A 10 -2.24 6.33 7.41
N TRP A 11 -2.62 5.07 7.63
CA TRP A 11 -2.40 4.43 8.92
C TRP A 11 -0.91 4.23 9.22
N ALA A 12 -0.07 4.01 8.20
CA ALA A 12 1.38 3.97 8.38
C ALA A 12 1.92 5.31 8.87
N LEU A 13 1.46 6.43 8.30
CA LEU A 13 1.78 7.78 8.76
C LEU A 13 1.29 8.00 10.20
N ALA A 14 0.04 7.61 10.49
CA ALA A 14 -0.56 7.82 11.80
C ALA A 14 0.03 6.94 12.91
N ILE A 15 0.72 5.83 12.59
CA ILE A 15 1.54 5.11 13.57
C ILE A 15 2.74 5.97 14.02
N ARG A 16 3.34 6.75 13.11
CA ARG A 16 4.48 7.62 13.44
C ARG A 16 4.07 8.80 14.30
N TYR A 17 2.93 9.41 14.00
CA TYR A 17 2.41 10.61 14.65
C TYR A 17 1.26 10.31 15.62
N ARG A 18 1.24 9.10 16.19
CA ARG A 18 0.16 8.63 17.06
C ARG A 18 -0.11 9.57 18.22
N GLU A 19 0.94 10.02 18.89
CA GLU A 19 0.85 10.90 20.06
C GLU A 19 0.29 12.27 19.68
N ASP A 20 0.72 12.83 18.54
CA ASP A 20 0.22 14.11 18.04
C ASP A 20 -1.27 14.02 17.67
N TYR A 21 -1.70 12.92 17.02
CA TYR A 21 -3.11 12.70 16.69
C TYR A 21 -3.97 12.52 17.95
N ALA A 22 -3.46 11.81 18.96
CA ALA A 22 -4.16 11.65 20.24
C ALA A 22 -4.26 12.97 21.02
N ALA A 23 -3.20 13.78 21.02
CA ALA A 23 -3.18 15.09 21.67
C ALA A 23 -4.08 16.12 20.99
N ALA A 24 -4.33 15.96 19.69
CA ALA A 24 -5.21 16.81 18.90
C ALA A 24 -6.67 16.31 18.81
N ASP A 25 -7.04 15.27 19.57
CA ASP A 25 -8.37 14.63 19.55
C ASP A 25 -8.82 14.18 18.13
N VAL A 26 -7.86 13.82 17.27
CA VAL A 26 -8.14 13.35 15.91
C VAL A 26 -8.24 11.81 15.92
N PRO A 27 -9.42 11.21 15.66
CA PRO A 27 -9.63 9.77 15.80
C PRO A 27 -9.09 8.99 14.58
N MET A 28 -7.77 8.94 14.45
CA MET A 28 -7.10 8.05 13.50
C MET A 28 -7.02 6.65 14.12
N LEU A 29 -7.17 5.59 13.31
CA LEU A 29 -7.13 4.20 13.80
C LEU A 29 -5.96 3.93 14.78
N PRO A 30 -4.71 4.34 14.50
CA PRO A 30 -3.59 4.10 15.43
C PRO A 30 -3.69 4.88 16.74
N ALA A 31 -4.45 5.98 16.79
CA ALA A 31 -4.67 6.79 17.99
C ALA A 31 -5.70 6.16 18.93
N VAL A 32 -6.74 5.54 18.38
CA VAL A 32 -7.87 4.95 19.15
C VAL A 32 -7.73 3.44 19.39
N GLU A 33 -6.88 2.76 18.63
CA GLU A 33 -6.69 1.31 18.69
C GLU A 33 -5.25 0.91 19.00
N THR A 34 -5.05 -0.39 19.27
CA THR A 34 -3.68 -0.91 19.47
C THR A 34 -2.86 -0.85 18.18
N LEU A 35 -1.55 -0.62 18.30
CA LEU A 35 -0.63 -0.64 17.15
C LEU A 35 -0.66 -1.98 16.41
N ARG A 36 -0.88 -3.08 17.15
CA ARG A 36 -1.01 -4.41 16.55
C ARG A 36 -2.28 -4.52 15.70
N HIS A 37 -3.43 -4.06 16.20
CA HIS A 37 -4.67 -4.08 15.43
C HIS A 37 -4.58 -3.21 14.17
N THR A 38 -3.99 -2.01 14.30
CA THR A 38 -3.68 -1.16 13.15
C THR A 38 -2.79 -1.87 12.13
N ALA A 39 -1.72 -2.55 12.57
CA ALA A 39 -0.83 -3.27 11.67
C ALA A 39 -1.51 -4.47 10.98
N VAL A 40 -2.48 -5.12 11.64
CA VAL A 40 -3.33 -6.14 11.00
C VAL A 40 -4.16 -5.50 9.90
N GLN A 41 -4.82 -4.37 10.16
CA GLN A 41 -5.62 -3.67 9.16
C GLN A 41 -4.76 -3.21 7.98
N ILE A 42 -3.56 -2.66 8.23
CA ILE A 42 -2.60 -2.33 7.16
C ILE A 42 -2.32 -3.57 6.31
N LEU A 43 -1.98 -4.71 6.91
CA LEU A 43 -1.69 -5.95 6.17
C LEU A 43 -2.89 -6.44 5.35
N VAL A 44 -4.09 -6.48 5.94
CA VAL A 44 -5.32 -6.90 5.25
C VAL A 44 -5.58 -6.01 4.05
N TYR A 45 -5.57 -4.68 4.23
CA TYR A 45 -5.80 -3.75 3.13
C TYR A 45 -4.68 -3.80 2.08
N THR A 46 -3.43 -4.05 2.45
CA THR A 46 -2.34 -4.24 1.48
C THR A 46 -2.54 -5.51 0.65
N VAL A 47 -3.01 -6.62 1.25
CA VAL A 47 -3.35 -7.85 0.51
C VAL A 47 -4.54 -7.63 -0.43
N VAL A 48 -5.60 -6.95 0.04
CA VAL A 48 -6.75 -6.59 -0.79
C VAL A 48 -6.35 -5.65 -1.93
N LEU A 49 -5.47 -4.68 -1.66
CA LEU A 49 -4.90 -3.82 -2.67
C LEU A 49 -4.17 -4.65 -3.72
N TRP A 50 -3.29 -5.56 -3.30
CA TRP A 50 -2.53 -6.41 -4.21
C TRP A 50 -3.45 -7.25 -5.10
N ALA A 51 -4.44 -7.92 -4.51
CA ALA A 51 -5.46 -8.65 -5.27
C ALA A 51 -6.20 -7.74 -6.26
N THR A 52 -6.59 -6.52 -5.83
CA THR A 52 -7.25 -5.54 -6.70
C THR A 52 -6.37 -5.12 -7.87
N THR A 53 -5.06 -4.96 -7.65
CA THR A 53 -4.13 -4.61 -8.74
C THR A 53 -3.96 -5.75 -9.74
N LEU A 54 -3.94 -7.00 -9.29
CA LEU A 54 -3.88 -8.15 -10.19
C LEU A 54 -5.18 -8.33 -10.97
N VAL A 55 -6.34 -8.11 -10.34
CA VAL A 55 -7.66 -8.14 -10.99
C VAL A 55 -7.80 -7.05 -12.06
N LEU A 56 -7.10 -5.91 -11.91
CA LEU A 56 -7.15 -4.86 -12.92
C LEU A 56 -6.60 -5.33 -14.27
N ALA A 57 -5.63 -6.24 -14.28
CA ALA A 57 -4.98 -6.69 -15.51
C ALA A 57 -5.97 -7.25 -16.56
N PRO A 58 -6.80 -8.27 -16.26
CA PRO A 58 -7.80 -8.75 -17.21
C PRO A 58 -8.99 -7.81 -17.42
N VAL A 59 -9.23 -6.86 -16.52
CA VAL A 59 -10.38 -5.93 -16.63
C VAL A 59 -10.07 -4.77 -17.58
N ALA A 60 -8.81 -4.36 -17.65
CA ALA A 60 -8.34 -3.24 -18.47
C ALA A 60 -7.45 -3.69 -19.64
N ASP A 61 -7.45 -4.99 -19.96
CA ASP A 61 -6.63 -5.60 -21.01
C ASP A 61 -5.15 -5.19 -20.92
N LEU A 62 -4.58 -5.28 -19.71
CA LEU A 62 -3.18 -4.95 -19.45
C LEU A 62 -2.28 -6.17 -19.64
N GLY A 63 -1.10 -5.88 -20.16
CA GLY A 63 -0.08 -6.79 -20.58
C GLY A 63 0.84 -7.34 -19.50
N THR A 64 1.87 -8.03 -20.01
CA THR A 64 2.85 -8.72 -19.17
C THR A 64 3.69 -7.74 -18.35
N ILE A 65 3.97 -6.53 -18.86
CA ILE A 65 4.77 -5.53 -18.14
C ILE A 65 4.01 -5.11 -16.89
N TYR A 66 2.73 -4.80 -17.02
CA TYR A 66 1.88 -4.46 -15.87
C TYR A 66 1.79 -5.61 -14.88
N VAL A 67 1.47 -6.84 -15.33
CA VAL A 67 1.28 -8.00 -14.44
C VAL A 67 2.54 -8.30 -13.63
N VAL A 68 3.72 -8.34 -14.27
CA VAL A 68 4.99 -8.60 -13.57
C VAL A 68 5.28 -7.50 -12.55
N SER A 69 5.11 -6.23 -12.93
CA SER A 69 5.26 -5.12 -11.99
C SER A 69 4.29 -5.21 -10.82
N ALA A 70 3.00 -5.50 -11.06
CA ALA A 70 2.00 -5.63 -10.01
C ALA A 70 2.30 -6.76 -9.02
N VAL A 71 2.76 -7.92 -9.52
CA VAL A 71 3.18 -9.06 -8.68
C VAL A 71 4.36 -8.67 -7.79
N VAL A 72 5.42 -8.11 -8.36
CA VAL A 72 6.65 -7.77 -7.61
C VAL A 72 6.38 -6.66 -6.60
N LEU A 73 5.76 -5.57 -7.04
CA LEU A 73 5.48 -4.41 -6.19
C LEU A 73 4.53 -4.77 -5.05
N GLY A 74 3.46 -5.52 -5.33
CA GLY A 74 2.50 -5.94 -4.31
C GLY A 74 3.06 -6.95 -3.33
N GLY A 75 3.92 -7.86 -3.80
CA GLY A 75 4.64 -8.81 -2.94
C GLY A 75 5.58 -8.11 -1.95
N ILE A 76 6.37 -7.14 -2.42
CA ILE A 76 7.24 -6.33 -1.54
C ILE A 76 6.41 -5.53 -0.54
N PHE A 77 5.32 -4.88 -0.98
CA PHE A 77 4.45 -4.11 -0.09
C PHE A 77 3.89 -5.00 1.03
N THR A 78 3.38 -6.18 0.66
CA THR A 78 2.79 -7.14 1.60
C THR A 78 3.85 -7.67 2.58
N ALA A 79 5.07 -7.94 2.11
CA ALA A 79 6.18 -8.35 2.97
C ALA A 79 6.55 -7.26 4.00
N MET A 80 6.55 -5.99 3.59
CA MET A 80 6.77 -4.86 4.50
C MET A 80 5.65 -4.71 5.53
N ALA A 81 4.38 -4.86 5.11
CA ALA A 81 3.24 -4.84 6.03
C ALA A 81 3.30 -6.00 7.05
N ALA A 82 3.70 -7.19 6.60
CA ALA A 82 3.92 -8.34 7.49
C ALA A 82 5.07 -8.10 8.48
N ALA A 83 6.16 -7.45 8.05
CA ALA A 83 7.25 -7.04 8.94
C ALA A 83 6.78 -6.03 9.99
N LEU A 84 5.96 -5.05 9.60
CA LEU A 84 5.35 -4.09 10.53
C LEU A 84 4.43 -4.78 11.54
N LEU A 85 3.64 -5.77 11.12
CA LEU A 85 2.80 -6.56 12.04
C LEU A 85 3.63 -7.33 13.08
N ARG A 86 4.75 -7.92 12.67
CA ARG A 86 5.64 -8.65 13.59
C ARG A 86 6.32 -7.74 14.60
N ARG A 87 6.68 -6.52 14.19
CA ARG A 87 7.33 -5.52 15.04
C ARG A 87 6.74 -4.13 14.76
N PRO A 88 5.62 -3.75 15.40
CA PRO A 88 5.02 -2.44 15.19
C PRO A 88 5.96 -1.34 15.71
N ALA A 89 6.67 -0.67 14.81
CA ALA A 89 7.65 0.35 15.15
C ALA A 89 7.54 1.55 14.19
N PRO A 90 7.66 2.79 14.67
CA PRO A 90 7.57 3.99 13.83
C PRO A 90 8.52 4.01 12.62
N PRO A 91 9.79 3.53 12.71
CA PRO A 91 10.68 3.48 11.54
C PRO A 91 10.18 2.52 10.45
N LEU A 92 9.61 1.37 10.84
CA LEU A 92 9.03 0.40 9.90
C LEU A 92 7.77 0.97 9.24
N ALA A 93 6.93 1.69 10.01
CA ALA A 93 5.75 2.35 9.49
C ALA A 93 6.11 3.45 8.48
N MET A 94 7.12 4.27 8.76
CA MET A 94 7.59 5.28 7.81
C MET A 94 8.20 4.67 6.55
N ARG A 95 8.94 3.57 6.67
CA ARG A 95 9.46 2.85 5.50
C ARG A 95 8.31 2.32 4.63
N LEU A 96 7.26 1.78 5.25
CA LEU A 96 6.05 1.32 4.56
C LEU A 96 5.29 2.47 3.89
N PHE A 97 5.16 3.61 4.57
CA PHE A 97 4.57 4.83 4.02
C PHE A 97 5.32 5.32 2.77
N THR A 98 6.64 5.44 2.84
CA THR A 98 7.45 5.86 1.69
C THR A 98 7.33 4.86 0.55
N TYR A 99 7.40 3.56 0.86
CA TYR A 99 7.24 2.53 -0.15
C TYR A 99 5.85 2.56 -0.79
N SER A 100 4.79 2.89 -0.06
CA SER A 100 3.45 2.92 -0.64
C SER A 100 3.29 4.01 -1.71
N ILE A 101 4.02 5.13 -1.60
CA ILE A 101 4.07 6.16 -2.65
C ILE A 101 4.85 5.61 -3.85
N THR A 102 6.04 5.05 -3.62
CA THR A 102 6.85 4.43 -4.68
C THR A 102 6.09 3.32 -5.42
N TYR A 103 5.38 2.48 -4.67
CA TYR A 103 4.49 1.43 -5.20
C TYR A 103 3.50 2.02 -6.20
N LEU A 104 2.79 3.08 -5.81
CA LEU A 104 1.76 3.69 -6.63
C LEU A 104 2.36 4.34 -7.88
N THR A 105 3.45 5.10 -7.72
CA THR A 105 4.16 5.73 -8.83
C THR A 105 4.65 4.71 -9.84
N LEU A 106 5.31 3.65 -9.39
CA LEU A 106 5.84 2.60 -10.27
C LEU A 106 4.74 1.79 -10.94
N LEU A 107 3.65 1.49 -10.21
CA LEU A 107 2.52 0.76 -10.78
C LEU A 107 1.84 1.55 -11.91
N TRP A 108 1.63 2.85 -11.71
CA TRP A 108 1.06 3.70 -12.76
C TRP A 108 2.02 3.91 -13.93
N ALA A 109 3.32 4.05 -13.67
CA ALA A 109 4.32 4.12 -14.73
C ALA A 109 4.37 2.81 -15.54
N ALA A 110 4.32 1.65 -14.88
CA ALA A 110 4.26 0.35 -15.54
C ALA A 110 3.01 0.22 -16.42
N MET A 111 1.85 0.63 -15.91
CA MET A 111 0.61 0.67 -16.70
C MET A 111 0.72 1.57 -17.93
N ALA A 112 1.30 2.77 -17.79
CA ALA A 112 1.48 3.68 -18.91
C ALA A 112 2.42 3.12 -19.98
N VAL A 113 3.53 2.50 -19.56
CA VAL A 113 4.49 1.83 -20.47
C VAL A 113 3.84 0.65 -21.16
N ASP A 114 3.10 -0.17 -20.43
CA ASP A 114 2.42 -1.35 -20.93
C ASP A 114 1.37 -1.00 -21.99
N VAL A 115 0.51 -0.01 -21.73
CA VAL A 115 -0.45 0.51 -22.71
C VAL A 115 0.24 1.08 -23.95
N LEU A 116 1.35 1.82 -23.77
CA LEU A 116 2.11 2.35 -24.90
C LEU A 116 2.73 1.23 -25.76
N VAL A 117 3.21 0.15 -25.15
CA VAL A 117 3.82 -0.97 -25.87
C VAL A 117 2.77 -1.85 -26.57
N GLU A 118 1.63 -2.10 -25.93
CA GLU A 118 0.60 -3.00 -26.48
C GLU A 118 -0.38 -2.32 -27.42
N HIS A 119 -0.69 -1.04 -27.20
CA HIS A 119 -1.70 -0.29 -27.98
C HIS A 119 -1.11 0.90 -28.74
N GLY A 120 0.14 1.28 -28.46
CA GLY A 120 0.78 2.50 -28.93
C GLY A 120 2.02 2.27 -29.79
N LEU A 121 1.96 1.35 -30.75
CA LEU A 121 2.74 1.28 -31.99
C LEU A 121 1.97 0.49 -33.06
#